data_AF-A0AA39K9B4-F1
#
_entry.id   AF-A0AA39K9B4-F1
#
_cell.length_a   1.000
_cell.length_b   1.000
_cell.length_c   1.000
_cell.angle_alpha   90.00
_cell.angle_beta   90.00
_cell.angle_gamma   90.00
#
_symmetry.space_group_name_H-M   'P 1'
#
loop_
_entity.id
_entity.type
_entity.pdbx_description
1 polymer ?
#
loop_
_entity_poly.entity_id
_entity_poly.type
_entity_poly.pdbx_seq_one_letter_code
_entity_poly.pdbx_strand_id
1 'polypeptide(L)'
;VEPFAYPIVQPMKSALYIDTAEGFGQWTVVVSSDTDNFLRSTHKKDISTFNVTVKKIKELSCGHFTHNNQKRLSGSATEVPVFEAKVSRNLRLVYQIDIIPGVYVHVLEAIKIFGIYTHDQIDNCLWRSISDQLHKKGAEYRKRCAVRKRADQASKDTFIPVFFSPRPEVSLSEIENILDLRPDGAAQVDLSFSFL
;
A
#
# COMPACT_ATOMS: atom_id res chain seq x y z
N VAL A 1 -11.60 -6.25 35.35
CA VAL A 1 -11.10 -5.25 34.39
C VAL A 1 -10.49 -6.03 33.24
N GLU A 2 -11.16 -6.03 32.09
CA GLU A 2 -10.83 -6.86 30.93
C GLU A 2 -9.52 -6.43 30.24
N PRO A 3 -8.73 -7.37 29.69
CA PRO A 3 -7.64 -7.03 28.79
C PRO A 3 -8.21 -6.75 27.39
N PHE A 4 -8.06 -5.51 26.93
CA PHE A 4 -8.26 -5.18 25.51
C PHE A 4 -7.14 -5.83 24.68
N ALA A 5 -7.34 -7.09 24.31
CA ALA A 5 -6.58 -7.74 23.26
C ALA A 5 -7.02 -7.12 21.92
N TYR A 6 -6.30 -6.09 21.47
CA TYR A 6 -6.41 -5.68 20.07
C TYR A 6 -5.78 -6.79 19.24
N PRO A 7 -6.50 -7.39 18.27
CA PRO A 7 -5.86 -8.30 17.36
C PRO A 7 -4.86 -7.47 16.53
N ILE A 8 -3.57 -7.82 16.61
CA ILE A 8 -2.60 -7.45 15.57
C ILE A 8 -3.04 -8.23 14.34
N VAL A 9 -4.02 -7.69 13.62
CA VAL A 9 -4.40 -8.18 12.31
C VAL A 9 -3.34 -7.66 11.35
N GLN A 10 -2.20 -8.33 11.30
CA GLN A 10 -1.35 -8.29 10.11
C GLN A 10 -1.66 -9.48 9.20
N PRO A 11 -2.52 -9.26 8.20
CA PRO A 11 -2.35 -9.95 6.94
C PRO A 11 -2.26 -8.92 5.83
N MET A 12 -1.06 -8.36 5.65
CA MET A 12 -0.60 -7.88 4.35
C MET A 12 0.62 -8.70 3.96
N LYS A 13 0.40 -9.98 3.64
CA LYS A 13 1.46 -10.96 3.32
C LYS A 13 2.35 -10.59 2.13
N SER A 14 2.09 -9.48 1.43
CA SER A 14 2.75 -9.16 0.16
C SER A 14 3.43 -7.78 0.11
N ALA A 15 3.21 -6.89 1.09
CA ALA A 15 3.72 -5.50 1.03
C ALA A 15 5.26 -5.42 1.08
N LEU A 16 5.93 -6.46 1.58
CA LEU A 16 7.39 -6.52 1.71
C LEU A 16 8.14 -6.92 0.42
N TYR A 17 7.45 -7.38 -0.63
CA TYR A 17 8.13 -7.94 -1.82
C TYR A 17 8.45 -6.93 -2.93
N ILE A 18 8.18 -5.63 -2.74
CA ILE A 18 8.25 -4.64 -3.83
C ILE A 18 9.19 -3.47 -3.51
N ASP A 19 10.16 -3.66 -2.61
CA ASP A 19 11.19 -2.63 -2.37
C ASP A 19 12.44 -2.83 -3.26
N THR A 20 12.48 -3.88 -4.08
CA THR A 20 13.71 -4.24 -4.83
C THR A 20 13.48 -5.02 -6.14
N ALA A 21 12.23 -5.07 -6.64
CA ALA A 21 11.95 -5.72 -7.91
C ALA A 21 12.34 -4.79 -9.06
N GLU A 22 13.10 -5.30 -10.05
CA GLU A 22 13.58 -4.52 -11.18
C GLU A 22 12.44 -3.75 -11.89
N GLY A 23 12.61 -2.43 -12.01
CA GLY A 23 11.67 -1.53 -12.68
C GLY A 23 10.50 -1.02 -11.81
N PHE A 24 10.50 -1.26 -10.50
CA PHE A 24 9.65 -0.52 -9.56
C PHE A 24 10.35 0.75 -9.09
N GLY A 25 9.54 1.78 -8.79
CA GLY A 25 10.01 3.10 -8.38
C GLY A 25 9.89 3.36 -6.88
N GLN A 26 10.02 4.63 -6.49
CA GLN A 26 10.10 5.07 -5.09
C GLN A 26 8.80 4.93 -4.30
N TRP A 27 7.65 4.86 -4.98
CA TRP A 27 6.37 4.72 -4.28
C TRP A 27 6.20 3.29 -3.79
N THR A 28 6.05 3.12 -2.47
CA THR A 28 5.69 1.84 -1.88
C THR A 28 4.31 1.41 -2.39
N VAL A 29 4.23 0.20 -2.95
CA VAL A 29 2.97 -0.37 -3.42
C VAL A 29 2.46 -1.40 -2.43
N VAL A 30 1.23 -1.18 -1.97
CA VAL A 30 0.54 -2.03 -1.02
C VAL A 30 -0.64 -2.70 -1.74
N VAL A 31 -0.57 -4.02 -1.91
CA VAL A 31 -1.58 -4.80 -2.65
C VAL A 31 -2.55 -5.52 -1.71
N SER A 32 -3.83 -5.52 -2.06
CA SER A 32 -4.85 -6.33 -1.39
C SER A 32 -4.70 -7.82 -1.71
N SER A 33 -5.32 -8.69 -0.90
CA SER A 33 -5.42 -10.13 -1.20
C SER A 33 -6.12 -10.40 -2.52
N ASP A 34 -7.13 -9.60 -2.88
CA ASP A 34 -7.83 -9.72 -4.16
C ASP A 34 -6.90 -9.42 -5.34
N THR A 35 -6.04 -8.41 -5.19
CA THR A 35 -5.01 -8.07 -6.18
C THR A 35 -3.99 -9.20 -6.31
N ASP A 36 -3.49 -9.74 -5.20
CA ASP A 36 -2.55 -10.88 -5.20
C ASP A 36 -3.15 -12.11 -5.92
N ASN A 37 -4.39 -12.46 -5.58
CA ASN A 37 -5.14 -13.55 -6.21
C ASN A 37 -5.35 -13.31 -7.71
N PHE A 38 -5.70 -12.08 -8.11
CA PHE A 38 -5.85 -11.70 -9.52
C PHE A 38 -4.54 -11.89 -10.29
N LEU A 39 -3.42 -11.40 -9.75
CA LEU A 39 -2.10 -11.53 -10.36
C LEU A 39 -1.68 -12.99 -10.50
N ARG A 40 -1.87 -13.82 -9.45
CA ARG A 40 -1.58 -15.26 -9.51
C ARG A 40 -2.42 -15.99 -10.54
N SER A 41 -3.71 -15.66 -10.63
CA SER A 41 -4.64 -16.29 -11.58
C SER A 41 -4.33 -15.90 -13.02
N THR A 42 -4.13 -14.60 -13.29
CA THR A 42 -3.83 -14.09 -14.64
C THR A 42 -2.46 -14.54 -15.12
N HIS A 43 -1.45 -14.61 -14.24
CA HIS A 43 -0.14 -15.17 -14.61
C HIS A 43 -0.25 -16.59 -15.20
N LYS A 44 -1.20 -17.41 -14.71
CA LYS A 44 -1.42 -18.79 -15.19
C LYS A 44 -2.33 -18.88 -16.42
N LYS A 45 -3.33 -17.99 -16.53
CA LYS A 45 -4.44 -18.13 -17.50
C LYS A 45 -4.40 -17.11 -18.64
N ASP A 46 -3.87 -15.92 -18.37
CA ASP A 46 -3.85 -14.79 -19.30
C ASP A 46 -2.62 -13.92 -19.00
N ILE A 47 -1.48 -14.36 -19.54
CA ILE A 47 -0.19 -13.70 -19.36
C ILE A 47 -0.19 -12.26 -19.92
N SER A 48 -1.03 -11.98 -20.91
CA SER A 48 -1.16 -10.64 -21.50
C SER A 48 -1.76 -9.67 -20.50
N THR A 49 -2.90 -10.01 -19.91
CA THR A 49 -3.52 -9.19 -18.86
C THR A 49 -2.61 -9.06 -17.64
N PHE A 50 -1.91 -10.13 -17.25
CA PHE A 50 -0.91 -10.07 -16.19
C PHE A 50 0.19 -9.03 -16.48
N ASN A 51 0.83 -9.11 -17.65
CA ASN A 51 1.92 -8.22 -18.05
C ASN A 51 1.47 -6.76 -18.10
N VAL A 52 0.28 -6.48 -18.66
CA VAL A 52 -0.26 -5.12 -18.70
C VAL A 52 -0.58 -4.59 -17.30
N THR A 53 -1.10 -5.45 -16.41
CA THR A 53 -1.39 -5.09 -15.02
C THR A 53 -0.11 -4.77 -14.26
N VAL A 54 0.91 -5.64 -14.33
CA VAL A 54 2.21 -5.40 -13.69
C VAL A 54 2.87 -4.14 -14.25
N LYS A 55 2.79 -3.91 -15.56
CA LYS A 55 3.28 -2.65 -16.17
C LYS A 55 2.59 -1.42 -15.57
N LYS A 56 1.27 -1.45 -15.35
CA LYS A 56 0.57 -0.34 -14.66
C LYS A 56 1.06 -0.16 -13.24
N ILE A 57 1.24 -1.23 -12.49
CA ILE A 57 1.74 -1.14 -11.11
C ILE A 57 3.15 -0.53 -11.10
N LYS A 58 4.03 -0.93 -12.03
CA LYS A 58 5.38 -0.35 -12.17
C LYS A 58 5.32 1.15 -12.49
N GLU A 59 4.52 1.55 -13.46
CA GLU A 59 4.35 2.97 -13.78
C GLU A 59 3.85 3.79 -12.58
N LEU A 60 2.86 3.27 -11.84
CA LEU A 60 2.38 3.89 -10.61
C LEU A 60 3.49 3.97 -9.56
N SER A 61 4.30 2.91 -9.38
CA SER A 61 5.41 2.90 -8.44
C SER A 61 6.51 3.93 -8.78
N CYS A 62 6.67 4.26 -10.06
CA CYS A 62 7.55 5.34 -10.54
C CYS A 62 6.90 6.73 -10.44
N GLY A 63 5.68 6.82 -9.89
CA GLY A 63 4.95 8.08 -9.75
C GLY A 63 4.35 8.62 -11.05
N HIS A 64 4.21 7.80 -12.09
CA HIS A 64 3.65 8.22 -13.38
C HIS A 64 2.12 8.30 -13.31
N PHE A 65 1.61 9.42 -12.80
CA PHE A 65 0.18 9.70 -12.62
C PHE A 65 -0.43 10.41 -13.83
N THR A 66 -0.25 9.82 -15.01
CA THR A 66 -0.82 10.30 -16.27
C THR A 66 -2.34 10.19 -16.29
N HIS A 67 -3.01 10.82 -17.25
CA HIS A 67 -4.47 10.74 -17.42
C HIS A 67 -5.02 9.30 -17.46
N ASN A 68 -4.28 8.36 -18.06
CA ASN A 68 -4.69 6.95 -18.13
C ASN A 68 -4.44 6.18 -16.83
N ASN A 69 -3.53 6.67 -15.99
CA ASN A 69 -3.15 6.01 -14.74
C ASN A 69 -3.86 6.62 -13.53
N GLN A 70 -4.34 7.86 -13.62
CA GLN A 70 -4.97 8.57 -12.50
C GLN A 70 -6.23 9.31 -12.94
N LYS A 71 -7.30 8.57 -13.19
CA LYS A 71 -8.64 9.16 -13.32
C LYS A 71 -9.39 8.99 -12.00
N ARG A 72 -9.91 10.09 -11.45
CA ARG A 72 -10.71 10.02 -10.21
C ARG A 72 -12.01 9.28 -10.49
N LEU A 73 -12.31 8.28 -9.68
CA LEU A 73 -13.58 7.56 -9.77
C LEU A 73 -14.71 8.45 -9.23
N SER A 74 -15.69 8.72 -10.09
CA SER A 74 -16.86 9.56 -9.78
C SER A 74 -17.93 8.67 -9.14
N GLY A 75 -18.29 8.95 -7.89
CA GLY A 75 -19.12 8.09 -7.04
C GLY A 75 -18.75 8.18 -5.56
N SER A 76 -17.57 8.75 -5.27
CA SER A 76 -17.08 9.00 -3.93
C SER A 76 -17.54 10.37 -3.40
N ALA A 77 -18.50 10.39 -2.48
CA ALA A 77 -18.57 11.45 -1.47
C ALA A 77 -17.46 11.28 -0.41
N THR A 78 -16.52 10.34 -0.62
CA THR A 78 -15.39 10.12 0.27
C THR A 78 -14.42 11.29 0.18
N GLU A 79 -14.03 11.79 1.34
CA GLU A 79 -13.10 12.91 1.47
C GLU A 79 -11.69 12.56 0.96
N VAL A 80 -11.33 11.27 0.96
CA VAL A 80 -10.07 10.77 0.39
C VAL A 80 -10.31 10.32 -1.05
N PRO A 81 -9.55 10.85 -2.03
CA PRO A 81 -9.72 10.48 -3.44
C PRO A 81 -9.35 9.02 -3.73
N VAL A 82 -10.20 8.37 -4.53
CA VAL A 82 -9.95 7.04 -5.10
C VAL A 82 -9.82 7.18 -6.62
N PHE A 83 -8.85 6.46 -7.19
CA PHE A 83 -8.45 6.57 -8.58
C PHE A 83 -8.58 5.24 -9.32
N GLU A 84 -8.80 5.33 -10.63
CA GLU A 84 -8.69 4.22 -11.58
C GLU A 84 -7.48 4.42 -12.51
N ALA A 85 -6.76 3.34 -12.75
CA ALA A 85 -5.80 3.18 -13.84
C ALA A 85 -6.36 2.22 -14.90
N LYS A 86 -6.24 2.60 -16.16
CA LYS A 86 -6.70 1.78 -17.29
C LYS A 86 -5.75 0.62 -17.53
N VAL A 87 -6.23 -0.61 -17.31
CA VAL A 87 -5.51 -1.85 -17.65
C VAL A 87 -5.89 -2.29 -19.06
N SER A 88 -7.18 -2.44 -19.33
CA SER A 88 -7.68 -2.83 -20.66
C SER A 88 -8.93 -2.02 -21.02
N ARG A 89 -9.65 -2.41 -22.08
CA ARG A 89 -10.94 -1.79 -22.41
C ARG A 89 -11.91 -1.88 -21.23
N ASN A 90 -12.03 -3.08 -20.63
CA ASN A 90 -12.98 -3.34 -19.55
C ASN A 90 -12.37 -3.32 -18.15
N LEU A 91 -11.05 -3.57 -18.00
CA LEU A 91 -10.42 -3.68 -16.68
C LEU A 91 -9.85 -2.36 -16.18
N ARG A 92 -10.03 -2.12 -14.88
CA ARG A 92 -9.53 -0.96 -14.13
C ARG A 92 -8.81 -1.45 -12.88
N LEU A 93 -7.62 -0.92 -12.66
CA LEU A 93 -6.92 -1.06 -11.39
C LEU A 93 -7.39 0.09 -10.49
N VAL A 94 -8.00 -0.24 -9.36
CA VAL A 94 -8.56 0.72 -8.41
C VAL A 94 -7.62 0.89 -7.24
N TYR A 95 -7.22 2.14 -6.96
CA TYR A 95 -6.24 2.44 -5.92
C TYR A 95 -6.50 3.79 -5.25
N GLN A 96 -5.80 4.02 -4.13
CA GLN A 96 -5.69 5.33 -3.50
C GLN A 96 -4.24 5.63 -3.12
N ILE A 97 -3.96 6.89 -2.83
CA ILE A 97 -2.77 7.25 -2.06
C ILE A 97 -3.13 7.12 -0.59
N ASP A 98 -2.43 6.22 0.10
CA ASP A 98 -2.59 5.89 1.52
C ASP A 98 -1.36 6.39 2.29
N ILE A 99 -1.49 6.46 3.61
CA ILE A 99 -0.41 6.77 4.54
C ILE A 99 -0.16 5.54 5.39
N ILE A 100 1.01 4.93 5.22
CA ILE A 100 1.42 3.74 5.97
C ILE A 100 2.53 4.08 6.96
N PRO A 101 2.64 3.32 8.07
CA PRO A 101 3.81 3.43 8.94
C PRO A 101 5.08 3.08 8.15
N GLY A 102 6.08 3.95 8.24
CA GLY A 102 7.41 3.75 7.71
C GLY A 102 8.37 3.18 8.74
N VAL A 103 9.67 3.35 8.52
CA VAL A 103 10.69 2.97 9.51
C VAL A 103 10.63 3.92 10.71
N TYR A 104 10.71 3.36 11.92
CA TYR A 104 10.55 4.07 13.19
C TYR A 104 9.17 4.73 13.33
N VAL A 105 9.16 6.03 13.54
CA VAL A 105 7.99 6.85 13.85
C VAL A 105 7.48 7.65 12.64
N HIS A 106 8.16 7.50 11.50
CA HIS A 106 7.78 8.17 10.27
C HIS A 106 6.57 7.50 9.63
N VAL A 107 5.78 8.29 8.90
CA VAL A 107 4.76 7.74 7.99
C VAL A 107 5.06 8.19 6.57
N LEU A 108 4.77 7.32 5.61
CA LEU A 108 5.09 7.52 4.21
C LEU A 108 3.85 7.36 3.34
N GLU A 109 3.83 8.10 2.23
CA GLU A 109 2.83 7.90 1.18
C GLU A 109 3.06 6.58 0.45
N ALA A 110 1.99 5.81 0.31
CA ALA A 110 1.99 4.55 -0.41
C ALA A 110 0.82 4.48 -1.38
N ILE A 111 0.95 3.64 -2.40
CA ILE A 111 -0.12 3.32 -3.34
C ILE A 111 -0.82 2.07 -2.82
N LYS A 112 -2.03 2.24 -2.27
CA LYS A 112 -2.85 1.10 -1.85
C LYS A 112 -3.78 0.69 -2.99
N ILE A 113 -3.54 -0.50 -3.53
CA ILE A 113 -4.36 -1.11 -4.58
C ILE A 113 -5.45 -1.94 -3.93
N PHE A 114 -6.71 -1.58 -4.20
CA PHE A 114 -7.87 -2.32 -3.73
C PHE A 114 -8.11 -3.58 -4.56
N GLY A 115 -7.93 -3.48 -5.88
CA GLY A 115 -8.14 -4.62 -6.78
C GLY A 115 -8.13 -4.22 -8.25
N ILE A 116 -8.30 -5.23 -9.11
CA ILE A 116 -8.53 -5.07 -10.54
C ILE A 116 -9.96 -5.51 -10.80
N TYR A 117 -10.76 -4.61 -11.37
CA TYR A 117 -12.21 -4.78 -11.54
C TYR A 117 -12.62 -4.48 -12.98
N THR A 118 -13.67 -5.14 -13.46
CA THR A 118 -14.41 -4.66 -14.65
C THR A 118 -15.23 -3.43 -14.30
N HIS A 119 -15.72 -2.69 -15.29
CA HIS A 119 -16.63 -1.55 -15.04
C HIS A 119 -17.85 -1.97 -14.20
N ASP A 120 -18.42 -3.12 -14.50
CA ASP A 120 -19.62 -3.62 -13.80
C ASP A 120 -19.33 -4.05 -12.35
N GLN A 121 -18.08 -4.39 -12.03
CA GLN A 121 -17.65 -4.76 -10.68
C GLN A 121 -17.35 -3.54 -9.80
N ILE A 122 -17.21 -2.34 -10.37
CA ILE A 122 -17.05 -1.09 -9.61
C ILE A 122 -18.44 -0.61 -9.19
N ASP A 123 -19.07 -1.40 -8.32
CA ASP A 123 -20.45 -1.23 -7.89
C ASP A 123 -20.57 -0.52 -6.53
N ASN A 124 -21.81 -0.33 -6.08
CA ASN A 124 -22.10 0.31 -4.79
C ASN A 124 -21.56 -0.50 -3.59
N CYS A 125 -21.37 -1.82 -3.72
CA CYS A 125 -20.86 -2.67 -2.65
C CYS A 125 -19.36 -2.43 -2.45
N LEU A 126 -18.58 -2.39 -3.54
CA LEU A 126 -17.18 -1.99 -3.51
C LEU A 126 -17.05 -0.59 -2.90
N TRP A 127 -17.89 0.36 -3.33
CA TRP A 127 -17.87 1.71 -2.81
C TRP A 127 -18.19 1.81 -1.32
N ARG A 128 -19.19 1.08 -0.83
CA ARG A 128 -19.49 1.02 0.61
C ARG A 128 -18.30 0.52 1.41
N SER A 129 -17.66 -0.57 0.96
CA SER A 129 -16.47 -1.12 1.62
C SER A 129 -15.32 -0.11 1.68
N ILE A 130 -15.04 0.58 0.57
CA ILE A 130 -13.99 1.62 0.52
C ILE A 130 -14.36 2.81 1.41
N SER A 131 -15.62 3.27 1.34
CA SER A 131 -16.11 4.40 2.14
C SER A 131 -16.01 4.12 3.64
N ASP A 132 -16.42 2.92 4.08
CA ASP A 132 -16.35 2.51 5.49
C ASP A 132 -14.92 2.45 6.01
N GLN A 133 -13.97 2.00 5.17
CA GLN A 133 -12.54 2.04 5.52
C GLN A 133 -12.03 3.48 5.68
N LEU A 134 -12.50 4.41 4.83
CA LEU A 134 -12.07 5.80 4.82
C LEU A 134 -12.74 6.66 5.89
N HIS A 135 -14.01 6.40 6.23
CA HIS A 135 -14.72 7.12 7.29
C HIS A 135 -14.08 6.93 8.67
N LYS A 136 -13.47 5.76 8.90
CA LYS A 136 -12.71 5.47 10.12
C LYS A 136 -11.40 6.28 10.22
N LYS A 137 -11.01 6.99 9.17
CA LYS A 137 -9.78 7.79 9.14
C LYS A 137 -10.05 9.24 9.53
N GLY A 138 -9.24 9.75 10.45
CA GLY A 138 -9.34 11.13 10.96
C GLY A 138 -8.93 12.19 9.95
N ALA A 139 -9.26 13.45 10.23
CA ALA A 139 -9.00 14.59 9.34
C ALA A 139 -7.52 14.75 8.93
N GLU A 140 -6.59 14.41 9.82
CA GLU A 140 -5.15 14.49 9.55
C GLU A 140 -4.71 13.52 8.45
N TYR A 141 -5.21 12.28 8.49
CA TYR A 141 -4.95 11.30 7.44
C TYR A 141 -5.40 11.83 6.07
N ARG A 142 -6.57 12.47 6.03
CA ARG A 142 -7.14 13.04 4.80
C ARG A 142 -6.28 14.18 4.25
N LYS A 143 -5.79 15.06 5.13
CA LYS A 143 -4.86 16.14 4.76
C LYS A 143 -3.57 15.58 4.14
N ARG A 144 -2.97 14.57 4.79
CA ARG A 144 -1.73 13.94 4.28
C ARG A 144 -1.96 13.25 2.93
N CYS A 145 -3.07 12.52 2.77
CA CYS A 145 -3.43 11.87 1.50
C CYS A 145 -3.65 12.85 0.34
N ALA A 146 -3.87 14.15 0.61
CA ALA A 146 -4.05 15.18 -0.40
C ALA A 146 -2.74 15.85 -0.85
N VAL A 147 -1.64 15.67 -0.09
CA VAL A 147 -0.34 16.26 -0.42
C VAL A 147 0.21 15.60 -1.69
N ARG A 148 0.75 16.39 -2.62
CA ARG A 148 1.44 15.85 -3.81
C ARG A 148 2.70 16.64 -4.07
N LYS A 149 3.85 15.97 -3.99
CA LYS A 149 5.15 16.56 -4.35
C LYS A 149 5.53 16.15 -5.77
N ARG A 150 5.78 17.14 -6.62
CA ARG A 150 6.31 16.92 -7.97
C ARG A 150 7.79 16.55 -7.88
N ALA A 151 8.24 15.67 -8.76
CA ALA A 151 9.65 15.38 -8.92
C ALA A 151 10.36 16.57 -9.59
N ASP A 152 11.49 17.00 -9.03
CA ASP A 152 12.30 18.08 -9.61
C ASP A 152 12.85 17.64 -10.97
N GLN A 153 12.74 18.50 -11.99
CA GLN A 153 13.18 18.25 -13.38
C GLN A 153 12.49 17.09 -14.13
N ALA A 154 11.44 16.47 -13.57
CA ALA A 154 10.72 15.37 -14.23
C ALA A 154 9.54 15.85 -15.10
N SER A 155 8.92 14.90 -15.81
CA SER A 155 7.71 15.15 -16.59
C SER A 155 6.58 15.72 -15.71
N LYS A 156 5.64 16.47 -16.31
CA LYS A 156 4.53 17.15 -15.60
C LYS A 156 3.68 16.20 -14.73
N ASP A 157 3.67 14.91 -15.05
CA ASP A 157 2.84 13.88 -14.43
C ASP A 157 3.64 12.90 -13.55
N THR A 158 4.90 13.23 -13.23
CA THR A 158 5.75 12.42 -12.34
C THR A 158 5.79 13.01 -10.93
N PHE A 159 5.42 12.21 -9.94
CA PHE A 159 5.38 12.59 -8.53
C PHE A 159 6.28 11.71 -7.68
N ILE A 160 6.72 12.22 -6.54
CA ILE A 160 7.50 11.45 -5.55
C ILE A 160 6.72 11.33 -4.24
N PRO A 161 6.89 10.21 -3.50
CA PRO A 161 6.23 10.03 -2.22
C PRO A 161 6.72 11.07 -1.22
N VAL A 162 5.81 11.58 -0.40
CA VAL A 162 6.14 12.45 0.73
C VAL A 162 6.38 11.63 1.99
N PHE A 163 7.45 11.97 2.70
CA PHE A 163 7.75 11.46 4.03
C PHE A 163 7.28 12.48 5.05
N PHE A 164 6.48 12.03 6.01
CA PHE A 164 5.99 12.89 7.09
C PHE A 164 6.74 12.58 8.38
N SER A 165 7.21 13.63 9.04
CA SER A 165 7.76 13.53 10.39
C SER A 165 6.69 13.01 11.37
N PRO A 166 7.11 12.29 12.42
CA PRO A 166 6.22 11.91 13.49
C PRO A 166 5.63 13.14 14.15
N ARG A 167 4.45 12.99 14.75
CA ARG A 167 3.94 14.03 15.63
C ARG A 167 4.87 14.15 16.86
N PRO A 168 5.11 15.35 17.41
CA PRO A 168 5.86 15.54 18.66
C PRO A 168 5.22 14.93 19.94
N GLU A 169 4.29 13.98 19.83
CA GLU A 169 3.54 13.45 20.98
C GLU A 169 3.94 12.04 21.43
N VAL A 170 5.02 11.46 20.89
CA VAL A 170 5.65 10.28 21.53
C VAL A 170 7.04 10.69 21.97
N SER A 171 7.23 10.73 23.28
CA SER A 171 8.52 11.04 23.87
C SER A 171 9.54 9.99 23.41
N LEU A 172 10.73 10.40 22.96
CA LEU A 172 11.81 9.46 22.59
C LEU A 172 12.14 8.48 23.73
N SER A 173 11.86 8.90 24.98
CA SER A 173 11.94 8.09 26.20
C SER A 173 10.97 6.91 26.26
N GLU A 174 9.80 6.95 25.62
CA GLU A 174 8.91 5.78 25.54
C GLU A 174 9.40 4.75 24.50
N ILE A 175 10.21 5.20 23.53
CA ILE A 175 10.73 4.38 22.44
C ILE A 175 11.99 3.60 22.86
N GLU A 176 12.88 4.20 23.66
CA GLU A 176 14.03 3.48 24.24
C GLU A 176 13.59 2.29 25.12
N ASN A 177 12.48 2.43 25.85
CA ASN A 177 11.92 1.36 26.68
C ASN A 177 11.35 0.18 25.89
N ILE A 178 11.05 0.33 24.59
CA ILE A 178 10.55 -0.75 23.72
C ILE A 178 11.71 -1.52 23.07
N LEU A 179 12.85 -0.87 22.85
CA LEU A 179 14.02 -1.46 22.20
C LEU A 179 14.98 -2.17 23.18
N ASP A 180 14.83 -1.96 24.49
CA ASP A 180 15.74 -2.52 25.51
C ASP A 180 15.30 -3.89 26.08
N LEU A 181 14.58 -4.70 25.30
CA LEU A 181 14.38 -6.12 25.63
C LEU A 181 15.50 -6.96 25.01
N ARG A 182 16.68 -6.88 25.63
CA ARG A 182 17.76 -7.86 25.49
C ARG A 182 17.30 -9.21 26.06
N PRO A 183 17.35 -10.34 25.33
CA PRO A 183 17.31 -11.64 25.97
C PRO A 183 18.73 -11.93 26.47
N ASP A 184 19.03 -11.54 27.71
CA ASP A 184 20.09 -12.19 28.47
C ASP A 184 19.53 -13.55 28.93
N GLY A 185 20.04 -14.62 28.34
CA GLY A 185 19.58 -15.96 28.63
C GLY A 185 20.16 -16.97 27.65
N ALA A 186 21.38 -17.42 27.93
CA ALA A 186 22.01 -18.53 27.25
C ALA A 186 21.11 -19.78 27.31
N ALA A 187 20.76 -20.33 26.15
CA ALA A 187 20.37 -21.72 26.01
C ALA A 187 21.16 -22.30 24.83
N GLN A 188 22.17 -23.11 25.16
CA GLN A 188 22.77 -24.06 24.22
C GLN A 188 21.65 -24.95 23.68
N VAL A 189 21.53 -25.03 22.36
CA VAL A 189 20.88 -26.14 21.68
C VAL A 189 21.88 -26.69 20.69
N ASP A 190 22.46 -27.80 21.12
CA ASP A 190 23.32 -28.70 20.38
C ASP A 190 22.55 -29.27 19.17
N LEU A 191 23.10 -29.09 17.97
CA LEU A 191 22.58 -29.70 16.75
C LEU A 191 23.71 -30.50 16.11
N SER A 192 23.87 -31.74 16.59
CA SER A 192 24.63 -32.76 15.88
C SER A 192 23.90 -33.12 14.58
N PHE A 193 24.44 -32.68 13.45
CA PHE A 193 24.11 -33.23 12.14
C PHE A 193 24.69 -34.65 12.03
N SER A 194 23.84 -35.65 11.78
CA SER A 194 24.27 -36.95 11.28
C SER A 194 23.78 -37.10 9.85
N PHE A 195 24.73 -37.18 8.92
CA PHE A 195 24.50 -37.58 7.53
C PHE A 195 24.36 -39.11 7.47
N LEU A 196 23.25 -39.57 6.86
CA LEU A 196 23.19 -40.57 5.79
C LEU A 196 21.74 -40.76 5.34
#